data_AF-A0A7V5L5G0-F1
#
_entry.id   AF-A0A7V5L5G0-F1
#
_cell.length_a   1.000
_cell.length_b   1.000
_cell.length_c   1.000
_cell.angle_alpha   90.00
_cell.angle_beta   90.00
_cell.angle_gamma   90.00
#
_symmetry.space_group_name_H-M   'P 1'
#
loop_
_entity.id
_entity.type
_entity.pdbx_description
1 polymer ?
#
loop_
_entity_poly.entity_id
_entity_poly.type
_entity_poly.pdbx_seq_one_letter_code
_entity_poly.pdbx_strand_id
1 'polypeptide(L)'
;MEIPFIIQFVTAIVLIILWFTILIVGFVNSLKYNKNLIKIYDYLRKNHPQKWEELGKQSFPTSYFNPSSARYTFKILKFIKSPDNLNDPELTELKLRTRKYLYISLVCLMLNAISFILILLLAKIV
;
A
#
# COMPACT_ATOMS: atom_id res chain seq x y z
N MET A 1 -36.05 -20.06 -14.02
CA MET A 1 -35.07 -21.15 -14.20
C MET A 1 -34.17 -21.10 -12.99
N GLU A 2 -34.34 -22.03 -12.05
CA GLU A 2 -33.57 -22.05 -10.80
C GLU A 2 -32.14 -22.49 -11.09
N ILE A 3 -31.16 -21.72 -10.59
CA ILE A 3 -29.75 -22.10 -10.71
C ILE A 3 -29.54 -23.30 -9.77
N PRO A 4 -28.96 -24.42 -10.24
CA PRO A 4 -28.68 -25.57 -9.39
C PRO A 4 -27.84 -25.18 -8.18
N PHE A 5 -28.18 -25.70 -7.00
CA PHE A 5 -27.46 -25.46 -5.74
C PHE A 5 -25.94 -25.65 -5.86
N ILE A 6 -25.52 -26.66 -6.63
CA ILE A 6 -24.10 -26.95 -6.90
C ILE A 6 -23.41 -25.77 -7.59
N ILE A 7 -24.05 -25.14 -8.58
CA ILE A 7 -23.49 -24.00 -9.32
C ILE A 7 -23.36 -22.78 -8.39
N GLN A 8 -24.35 -22.55 -7.52
CA GLN A 8 -24.30 -21.47 -6.53
C GLN A 8 -23.15 -21.68 -5.52
N PHE A 9 -23.00 -22.92 -5.01
CA PHE A 9 -21.95 -23.28 -4.06
C PHE A 9 -20.54 -23.11 -4.66
N VAL A 10 -20.32 -23.61 -5.88
CA VAL A 10 -19.04 -23.43 -6.59
C VAL A 10 -18.73 -21.96 -6.81
N THR A 11 -19.74 -21.17 -7.23
CA THR A 11 -19.57 -19.74 -7.46
C THR A 11 -19.16 -19.00 -6.18
N ALA A 12 -19.78 -19.32 -5.04
CA ALA A 12 -19.43 -18.73 -3.75
C ALA A 12 -17.98 -19.03 -3.35
N ILE A 13 -17.52 -20.28 -3.52
CA ILE A 13 -16.13 -20.66 -3.22
C ILE A 13 -15.15 -19.89 -4.10
N VAL A 14 -15.41 -19.78 -5.40
CA VAL A 14 -14.54 -19.04 -6.33
C VAL A 14 -14.44 -17.57 -5.93
N LEU A 15 -15.54 -16.94 -5.53
CA LEU A 15 -15.55 -15.55 -5.07
C LEU A 15 -14.75 -15.36 -3.77
N ILE A 16 -14.85 -16.29 -2.82
CA ILE A 16 -14.06 -16.26 -1.58
C ILE A 16 -12.57 -16.38 -1.88
N ILE A 17 -12.17 -17.34 -2.73
CA ILE A 17 -10.76 -17.53 -3.12
C ILE A 17 -10.22 -16.28 -3.82
N LEU A 18 -11.00 -15.68 -4.72
CA LEU A 18 -10.62 -14.46 -5.41
C LEU A 18 -10.43 -13.30 -4.44
N TRP A 19 -11.35 -13.13 -3.49
CA TRP A 19 -11.26 -12.10 -2.45
C TRP A 19 -10.00 -12.26 -1.59
N PHE A 20 -9.72 -13.46 -1.09
CA PHE A 20 -8.49 -13.75 -0.35
C PHE A 20 -7.23 -13.50 -1.17
N THR A 21 -7.25 -13.85 -2.47
CA THR A 21 -6.12 -13.60 -3.37
C THR A 21 -5.82 -12.10 -3.48
N ILE A 22 -6.84 -11.26 -3.64
CA ILE A 22 -6.69 -9.80 -3.69
C ILE A 22 -6.13 -9.26 -2.37
N LEU A 23 -6.59 -9.79 -1.23
CA LEU A 23 -6.08 -9.43 0.10
C LEU A 23 -4.59 -9.77 0.24
N ILE A 24 -4.18 -10.98 -0.12
CA ILE A 24 -2.77 -11.41 -0.05
C ILE A 24 -1.89 -10.55 -0.96
N VAL A 25 -2.32 -10.30 -2.21
CA VAL A 25 -1.58 -9.45 -3.14
C VAL A 25 -1.44 -8.03 -2.58
N GLY A 26 -2.51 -7.46 -2.02
CA GLY A 26 -2.49 -6.13 -1.39
C GLY A 26 -1.52 -6.06 -0.21
N PHE A 27 -1.52 -7.10 0.64
CA PHE A 27 -0.65 -7.22 1.80
C PHE A 27 0.83 -7.34 1.40
N VAL A 28 1.16 -8.23 0.46
CA VAL A 28 2.53 -8.40 -0.04
C VAL A 28 3.08 -7.12 -0.64
N ASN A 29 2.27 -6.38 -1.41
CA ASN A 29 2.69 -5.11 -1.98
C ASN A 29 2.87 -4.02 -0.89
N SER A 30 2.07 -4.04 0.17
CA SER A 30 2.27 -3.15 1.33
C SER A 30 3.60 -3.42 2.03
N LEU A 31 3.96 -4.69 2.23
CA LEU A 31 5.28 -5.07 2.79
C LEU A 31 6.43 -4.62 1.88
N LYS A 32 6.31 -4.80 0.56
CA LYS A 32 7.32 -4.34 -0.41
C LYS A 32 7.45 -2.82 -0.42
N TYR A 33 6.34 -2.10 -0.29
CA TYR A 33 6.31 -0.65 -0.12
C TYR A 33 7.10 -0.22 1.11
N ASN A 34 6.81 -0.81 2.29
CA ASN A 34 7.52 -0.50 3.53
C ASN A 34 9.02 -0.81 3.45
N LYS A 35 9.39 -1.95 2.86
CA LYS A 35 10.80 -2.32 2.66
C LYS A 35 11.54 -1.32 1.76
N ASN A 36 10.95 -0.87 0.67
CA ASN A 36 11.58 0.11 -0.22
C ASN A 36 11.63 1.49 0.40
N LEU A 37 10.61 1.86 1.17
CA LEU A 37 10.61 3.06 1.97
C LEU A 37 11.83 3.10 2.91
N ILE A 38 12.09 2.03 3.66
CA ILE A 38 13.29 1.93 4.52
C ILE A 38 14.57 2.14 3.71
N LYS A 39 14.65 1.56 2.50
CA LYS A 39 15.80 1.78 1.62
C LYS A 39 15.95 3.24 1.18
N ILE A 40 14.86 3.91 0.82
CA ILE A 40 14.88 5.35 0.46
C ILE A 40 15.39 6.17 1.63
N TYR A 41 14.95 5.85 2.84
CA TYR A 41 15.42 6.48 4.07
C TYR A 41 16.93 6.33 4.28
N ASP A 42 17.43 5.10 4.24
CA ASP A 42 18.86 4.82 4.40
C ASP A 42 19.69 5.48 3.30
N TYR A 43 19.16 5.50 2.07
CA TYR A 43 19.79 6.14 0.93
C TYR A 43 19.87 7.66 1.11
N LEU A 44 18.78 8.32 1.48
CA LEU A 44 18.75 9.76 1.74
C LEU A 44 19.70 10.13 2.88
N ARG A 45 19.74 9.33 3.95
CA ARG A 45 20.65 9.56 5.08
C ARG A 45 22.12 9.53 4.67
N LYS A 46 22.50 8.66 3.73
CA LYS A 46 23.88 8.49 3.27
C LYS A 46 24.27 9.48 2.18
N ASN A 47 23.41 9.66 1.18
CA ASN A 47 23.75 10.35 -0.06
C ASN A 47 23.19 11.78 -0.16
N HIS A 48 22.06 12.06 0.52
CA HIS A 48 21.39 13.36 0.47
C HIS A 48 21.05 13.87 1.88
N PRO A 49 22.06 14.07 2.75
CA PRO A 49 21.83 14.37 4.17
C PRO A 49 21.01 15.65 4.36
N GLN A 50 21.19 16.67 3.52
CA GLN A 50 20.40 17.91 3.56
C GLN A 50 18.90 17.65 3.38
N LYS A 51 18.54 16.84 2.38
CA LYS A 51 17.14 16.46 2.13
C LYS A 51 16.60 15.58 3.27
N TRP A 52 17.45 14.73 3.82
CA TRP A 52 17.13 13.94 5.00
C TRP A 52 16.81 14.83 6.22
N GLU A 53 17.53 15.93 6.41
CA GLU A 53 17.24 16.89 7.47
C GLU A 53 15.90 17.60 7.26
N GLU A 54 15.61 18.07 6.03
CA GLU A 54 14.34 18.71 5.67
C GLU A 54 13.12 17.82 5.93
N LEU A 55 13.26 16.52 5.67
CA LEU A 55 12.20 15.54 5.89
C LEU A 55 11.97 15.23 7.39
N GLY A 56 12.87 15.68 8.27
CA GLY A 56 12.66 15.75 9.71
C GLY A 56 13.55 14.86 10.57
N LYS A 57 14.68 14.33 10.07
CA LYS A 57 15.70 13.50 10.77
C LYS A 57 15.21 12.28 11.56
N GLN A 58 13.91 12.04 11.70
CA GLN A 58 13.39 10.92 12.46
C GLN A 58 13.57 9.65 11.64
N SER A 59 14.29 8.69 12.23
CA SER A 59 14.31 7.30 11.78
C SER A 59 12.88 6.83 11.52
N PHE A 60 12.72 5.93 10.54
CA PHE A 60 11.47 5.20 10.30
C PHE A 60 10.75 4.96 11.64
N PRO A 61 9.45 5.31 11.76
CA PRO A 61 8.78 5.18 13.04
C PRO A 61 8.92 3.73 13.51
N THR A 62 9.70 3.52 14.57
CA THR A 62 9.85 2.22 15.23
C THR A 62 8.52 1.75 15.82
N SER A 63 7.55 2.68 15.93
CA SER A 63 6.18 2.46 16.36
C SER A 63 5.19 3.05 15.35
N TYR A 64 4.34 2.18 14.78
CA TYR A 64 3.27 2.54 13.83
C TYR A 64 2.17 3.44 14.44
N PHE A 65 2.11 3.59 15.77
CA PHE A 65 1.00 4.23 16.49
C PHE A 65 1.36 5.56 17.17
N ASN A 66 2.37 6.28 16.68
CA ASN A 66 2.68 7.62 17.20
C ASN A 66 2.02 8.69 16.31
N PRO A 67 1.11 9.57 16.79
CA PRO A 67 0.47 10.60 15.97
C PRO A 67 1.45 11.60 15.34
N SER A 68 2.64 11.78 15.92
CA SER A 68 3.72 12.52 15.25
C SER A 68 4.15 11.84 13.95
N SER A 69 4.13 10.50 13.89
CA SER A 69 4.47 9.69 12.71
C SER A 69 3.57 10.02 11.52
N ALA A 70 2.29 10.33 11.71
CA ALA A 70 1.36 10.60 10.61
C ALA A 70 1.78 11.83 9.78
N ARG A 71 2.23 12.90 10.44
CA ARG A 71 2.73 14.11 9.76
C ARG A 71 4.00 13.81 8.96
N TYR A 72 4.89 12.96 9.48
CA TYR A 72 6.09 12.52 8.78
C TYR A 72 5.79 11.58 7.62
N THR A 73 4.91 10.60 7.83
CA THR A 73 4.39 9.71 6.79
C THR A 73 3.84 10.54 5.64
N PHE A 74 3.09 11.61 5.91
CA PHE A 74 2.59 12.51 4.87
C PHE A 74 3.71 13.28 4.14
N LYS A 75 4.69 13.82 4.86
CA LYS A 75 5.86 14.49 4.25
C LYS A 75 6.63 13.55 3.31
N ILE A 76 6.80 12.29 3.71
CA ILE A 76 7.53 11.30 2.93
C ILE A 76 6.71 10.77 1.77
N LEU A 77 5.40 10.58 1.95
CA LEU A 77 4.51 10.31 0.83
C LEU A 77 4.55 11.45 -0.20
N LYS A 78 4.57 12.70 0.27
CA LYS A 78 4.70 13.88 -0.58
C LYS A 78 6.04 13.87 -1.32
N PHE A 79 7.14 13.59 -0.61
CA PHE A 79 8.47 13.43 -1.22
C PHE A 79 8.50 12.30 -2.24
N ILE A 80 7.98 11.13 -1.90
CA ILE A 80 7.95 9.99 -2.82
C ILE A 80 7.20 10.37 -4.08
N LYS A 81 6.07 11.08 -3.97
CA LYS A 81 5.23 11.49 -5.10
C LYS A 81 5.77 12.70 -5.88
N SER A 82 6.59 13.56 -5.28
CA SER A 82 7.12 14.74 -5.97
C SER A 82 8.12 14.37 -7.07
N PRO A 83 8.12 15.10 -8.20
CA PRO A 83 9.28 15.21 -9.06
C PRO A 83 10.32 16.03 -8.29
N ASP A 84 11.33 15.38 -7.71
CA ASP A 84 12.44 16.10 -7.05
C ASP A 84 13.63 16.17 -7.99
N ASN A 85 14.30 17.33 -7.99
CA ASN A 85 15.46 17.65 -8.82
C ASN A 85 16.80 17.20 -8.22
N LEU A 86 16.83 16.08 -7.48
CA LEU A 86 18.09 15.59 -6.89
C LEU A 86 19.05 15.00 -7.94
N ASN A 87 18.66 14.94 -9.22
CA ASN A 87 19.43 14.40 -10.35
C ASN A 87 20.06 13.04 -10.05
N ASP A 88 19.34 12.21 -9.29
CA ASP A 88 19.81 10.91 -8.83
C ASP A 88 18.96 9.80 -9.47
N PRO A 89 19.51 9.04 -10.42
CA PRO A 89 18.76 8.00 -11.12
C PRO A 89 18.38 6.83 -10.20
N GLU A 90 19.22 6.46 -9.23
CA GLU A 90 18.95 5.35 -8.30
C GLU A 90 17.79 5.70 -7.36
N LEU A 91 17.82 6.91 -6.80
CA LEU A 91 16.75 7.42 -5.95
C LEU A 91 15.44 7.55 -6.73
N THR A 92 15.51 7.97 -7.99
CA THR A 92 14.33 8.08 -8.87
C THR A 92 13.71 6.71 -9.13
N GLU A 93 14.52 5.69 -9.45
CA GLU A 93 14.05 4.32 -9.64
C GLU A 93 13.42 3.75 -8.36
N LEU A 94 14.06 3.97 -7.22
CA LEU A 94 13.55 3.60 -5.90
C LEU A 94 12.19 4.26 -5.60
N LYS A 95 12.05 5.57 -5.87
CA LYS A 95 10.78 6.30 -5.71
C LYS A 95 9.70 5.72 -6.62
N LEU A 96 10.00 5.48 -7.89
CA LEU A 96 9.04 4.90 -8.86
C LEU A 96 8.57 3.51 -8.42
N ARG A 97 9.50 2.64 -8.04
CA ARG A 97 9.18 1.29 -7.56
C ARG A 97 8.32 1.33 -6.30
N THR A 98 8.62 2.24 -5.38
CA THR A 98 7.86 2.45 -4.15
C THR A 98 6.45 2.96 -4.43
N ARG A 99 6.29 3.94 -5.35
CA ARG A 99 4.96 4.41 -5.80
C ARG A 99 4.13 3.28 -6.40
N LYS A 100 4.74 2.43 -7.23
CA LYS A 100 4.04 1.29 -7.85
C LYS A 100 3.46 0.35 -6.78
N TYR A 101 4.26 -0.03 -5.79
CA TYR A 101 3.79 -0.91 -4.71
C TYR A 101 2.71 -0.26 -3.84
N LEU A 102 2.86 1.04 -3.53
CA LEU A 102 1.83 1.80 -2.84
C LEU A 102 0.50 1.79 -3.62
N TYR A 103 0.56 2.09 -4.92
CA TYR A 103 -0.64 2.15 -5.77
C TYR A 103 -1.35 0.80 -5.85
N ILE A 104 -0.60 -0.29 -6.10
CA ILE A 104 -1.17 -1.64 -6.14
C ILE A 104 -1.83 -1.98 -4.80
N SER A 105 -1.16 -1.69 -3.68
CA SER A 105 -1.70 -1.95 -2.35
C SER A 105 -2.99 -1.17 -2.08
N LEU A 106 -3.05 0.11 -2.46
CA LEU A 106 -4.25 0.95 -2.33
C LEU A 106 -5.40 0.44 -3.20
N VAL A 107 -5.13 0.04 -4.45
CA VAL A 107 -6.15 -0.53 -5.34
C VAL A 107 -6.69 -1.84 -4.75
N CYS A 108 -5.83 -2.74 -4.27
CA CYS A 108 -6.26 -3.97 -3.62
C CYS A 108 -7.09 -3.69 -2.34
N LEU A 109 -6.75 -2.66 -1.57
CA LEU A 109 -7.50 -2.27 -0.38
C LEU A 109 -8.89 -1.73 -0.73
N MET A 110 -8.99 -0.88 -1.76
CA MET A 110 -10.27 -0.38 -2.27
C MET A 110 -11.15 -1.50 -2.80
N LEU A 111 -10.59 -2.42 -3.60
CA LEU A 111 -11.32 -3.59 -4.10
C LEU A 111 -11.82 -4.48 -2.96
N ASN A 112 -10.98 -4.73 -1.95
CA ASN A 112 -11.41 -5.48 -0.76
C ASN A 112 -12.55 -4.79 -0.01
N ALA A 113 -12.47 -3.47 0.17
CA ALA A 113 -13.51 -2.69 0.85
C ALA A 113 -14.84 -2.71 0.09
N ILE A 114 -14.81 -2.53 -1.23
CA ILE A 114 -16.01 -2.61 -2.09
C ILE A 114 -16.63 -4.00 -1.99
N SER A 115 -15.84 -5.06 -2.11
CA SER A 115 -16.32 -6.44 -2.00
C SER A 115 -16.92 -6.71 -0.61
N PHE A 116 -16.31 -6.22 0.45
CA PHE A 116 -16.82 -6.37 1.81
C PHE A 116 -18.17 -5.65 2.00
N ILE A 117 -18.31 -4.43 1.48
CA ILE A 117 -19.58 -3.68 1.52
C ILE A 117 -20.67 -4.41 0.75
N LEU A 118 -20.36 -4.97 -0.44
CA LEU A 118 -21.32 -5.75 -1.23
C LEU A 118 -21.79 -6.99 -0.48
N ILE A 119 -20.88 -7.70 0.21
CA ILE A 119 -21.23 -8.85 1.05
C ILE A 119 -22.18 -8.42 2.18
N LEU A 120 -21.89 -7.31 2.88
CA LEU A 120 -22.75 -6.80 3.95
C LEU A 120 -24.14 -6.38 3.46
N LEU A 121 -24.23 -5.77 2.27
CA LEU A 121 -25.51 -5.39 1.67
C LEU A 121 -26.34 -6.62 1.31
N LEU A 122 -25.73 -7.61 0.67
CA LEU A 122 -26.41 -8.88 0.34
C LEU A 122 -26.88 -9.62 1.61
N ALA A 123 -26.05 -9.64 2.65
CA ALA A 123 -26.39 -10.27 3.94
C ALA A 123 -27.48 -9.55 4.74
N LYS A 124 -27.81 -8.29 4.40
CA LYS A 124 -28.95 -7.55 5.01
C LYS A 124 -30.24 -7.66 4.21
N ILE A 125 -30.14 -8.04 2.93
CA ILE A 125 -31.29 -8.20 2.03
C ILE A 125 -31.90 -9.61 2.16
N VAL A 126 -31.11 -10.58 2.64
CA VAL A 126 -31.53 -11.92 3.06
C VAL A 126 -31.96 -11.90 4.52
#